data_AF-A0A0L6CLJ0-F1
#
_entry.id   AF-A0A0L6CLJ0-F1
#
_cell.length_a   1.000
_cell.length_b   1.000
_cell.length_c   1.000
_cell.angle_alpha   90.00
_cell.angle_beta   90.00
_cell.angle_gamma   90.00
#
_symmetry.space_group_name_H-M   'P 1'
#
loop_
_entity.id
_entity.type
_entity.pdbx_description
1 polymer ?
#
loop_
_entity_poly.entity_id
_entity_poly.type
_entity_poly.pdbx_seq_one_letter_code
_entity_poly.pdbx_strand_id
1 'polypeptide(L)'
;MVRTDAGMPKKFDPAAKLGISKETLRGWARQAEVDAGSREGLSSDEREEIKALKAKVRRLEDDNAILRSAATFFAGELDPRNR
;
A
#
# COMPACT_ATOMS: atom_id res chain seq x y z
N MET A 1 39.99 -42.88 -21.68
CA MET A 1 39.48 -42.45 -20.36
C MET A 1 39.66 -40.94 -20.23
N VAL A 2 38.72 -40.15 -20.77
CA VAL A 2 38.64 -38.70 -20.52
C VAL A 2 37.15 -38.39 -20.43
N ARG A 3 36.66 -38.12 -19.21
CA ARG A 3 35.32 -37.58 -19.00
C ARG A 3 35.42 -36.08 -19.33
N THR A 4 34.82 -35.66 -20.44
CA THR A 4 34.48 -34.25 -20.63
C THR A 4 33.20 -34.00 -19.85
N ASP A 5 33.34 -33.38 -18.69
CA ASP A 5 32.22 -32.84 -17.92
C ASP A 5 31.67 -31.63 -18.70
N ALA A 6 30.78 -31.89 -19.65
CA ALA A 6 30.01 -30.84 -20.30
C ALA A 6 29.01 -30.30 -19.28
N GLY A 7 29.48 -29.40 -18.42
CA GLY A 7 28.65 -28.70 -17.46
C GLY A 7 27.51 -28.00 -18.19
N MET A 8 26.29 -28.49 -17.96
CA MET A 8 25.04 -27.89 -18.44
C MET A 8 25.09 -26.38 -18.17
N PRO A 9 24.79 -25.49 -19.14
CA PRO A 9 24.78 -24.06 -18.86
C PRO A 9 23.83 -23.80 -17.69
N LYS A 10 24.34 -23.24 -16.59
CA LYS A 10 23.50 -22.88 -15.44
C LYS A 10 22.41 -21.96 -15.96
N LYS A 11 21.15 -22.41 -15.85
CA LYS A 11 19.99 -21.60 -16.23
C LYS A 11 20.11 -20.25 -15.52
N PHE A 12 19.93 -19.16 -16.26
CA PHE A 12 19.94 -17.82 -15.70
C PHE A 12 18.87 -17.72 -14.61
N ASP A 13 19.31 -17.49 -13.36
CA ASP A 13 18.44 -17.29 -12.21
C ASP A 13 18.41 -15.79 -11.85
N PRO A 14 17.41 -15.03 -12.34
CA PRO A 14 17.32 -13.59 -12.07
C PRO A 14 17.16 -13.27 -10.58
N ALA A 15 16.49 -14.14 -9.80
CA ALA A 15 16.35 -13.94 -8.36
C ALA A 15 17.71 -14.06 -7.64
N ALA A 16 18.52 -15.06 -8.02
CA ALA A 16 19.86 -15.24 -7.48
C ALA A 16 20.80 -14.08 -7.84
N LYS A 17 20.71 -13.51 -9.05
CA LYS A 17 21.51 -12.33 -9.43
C LYS A 17 21.14 -11.07 -8.62
N LEU A 18 19.87 -10.93 -8.26
CA LEU A 18 19.37 -9.80 -7.48
C LEU A 18 19.49 -10.02 -5.96
N GLY A 19 19.96 -11.19 -5.52
CA GLY A 19 20.07 -11.54 -4.10
C GLY A 19 18.72 -11.65 -3.38
N ILE A 20 17.63 -11.86 -4.12
CA ILE A 20 16.28 -11.98 -3.57
C ILE A 20 15.77 -13.41 -3.63
N SER A 21 14.76 -13.72 -2.80
CA SER A 21 14.10 -15.02 -2.89
C SER A 21 13.30 -15.13 -4.20
N LYS A 22 13.18 -16.36 -4.73
CA LYS A 22 12.33 -16.64 -5.90
C LYS A 22 10.86 -16.28 -5.64
N GLU A 23 10.41 -16.39 -4.41
CA GLU A 23 9.03 -16.02 -4.04
C GLU A 23 8.81 -14.51 -4.11
N THR A 24 9.79 -13.72 -3.66
CA THR A 24 9.76 -12.25 -3.81
C THR A 24 9.66 -11.85 -5.27
N LEU A 25 10.50 -12.43 -6.14
CA LEU A 25 10.46 -12.13 -7.57
C LEU A 25 9.12 -12.55 -8.20
N ARG A 26 8.56 -13.71 -7.82
CA ARG A 26 7.22 -14.14 -8.26
C ARG A 26 6.14 -13.16 -7.79
N GLY A 27 6.22 -12.68 -6.56
CA GLY A 27 5.29 -11.67 -6.04
C GLY A 27 5.31 -10.39 -6.89
N TRP A 28 6.49 -9.88 -7.21
CA TRP A 28 6.63 -8.68 -8.04
C TRP A 28 6.14 -8.91 -9.48
N ALA A 29 6.44 -10.08 -10.06
CA ALA A 29 5.93 -10.42 -11.38
C ALA A 29 4.39 -10.45 -11.41
N ARG A 30 3.75 -11.08 -10.41
CA ARG A 30 2.29 -11.09 -10.29
C ARG A 30 1.71 -9.69 -10.09
N GLN A 31 2.36 -8.85 -9.29
CA GLN A 31 1.91 -7.46 -9.10
C GLN A 31 2.02 -6.68 -10.42
N ALA A 32 3.10 -6.86 -11.18
CA ALA A 32 3.26 -6.22 -12.48
C ALA A 32 2.18 -6.69 -13.49
N GLU A 33 1.77 -7.96 -13.46
CA GLU A 33 0.63 -8.45 -14.26
C GLU A 33 -0.68 -7.74 -13.88
N VAL A 34 -0.89 -7.51 -12.58
CA VAL A 34 -2.06 -6.78 -12.06
C VAL A 34 -2.00 -5.30 -12.47
N ASP A 35 -0.85 -4.66 -12.29
CA ASP A 35 -0.66 -3.24 -12.64
C ASP A 35 -0.80 -3.03 -14.16
N ALA A 36 -0.45 -4.03 -14.97
CA ALA A 36 -0.67 -4.04 -16.42
C ALA A 36 -2.10 -4.44 -16.84
N GLY A 37 -2.99 -4.75 -15.90
CA GLY A 37 -4.37 -5.17 -16.18
C GLY A 37 -4.50 -6.54 -16.85
N SER A 38 -3.42 -7.33 -16.89
CA SER A 38 -3.40 -8.68 -17.48
C SER A 38 -3.76 -9.76 -16.46
N ARG A 39 -3.93 -9.37 -15.19
CA ARG A 39 -4.38 -10.22 -14.10
C ARG A 39 -5.31 -9.45 -13.18
N GLU A 40 -6.34 -10.11 -12.68
CA GLU A 40 -7.20 -9.54 -11.64
C GLU A 40 -6.45 -9.32 -10.33
N GLY A 41 -6.69 -8.17 -9.71
CA GLY A 41 -6.13 -7.81 -8.42
C GLY A 41 -6.17 -6.30 -8.20
N LEU A 42 -5.81 -5.89 -7.00
CA LEU A 42 -5.67 -4.48 -6.68
C LEU A 42 -4.29 -4.00 -7.14
N SER A 43 -4.29 -3.06 -8.08
CA SER A 43 -3.08 -2.43 -8.60
C SER A 43 -2.36 -1.63 -7.52
N SER A 44 -1.09 -1.35 -7.77
CA SER A 44 -0.26 -0.52 -6.90
C SER A 44 -0.85 0.89 -6.75
N ASP A 45 -1.35 1.49 -7.84
CA ASP A 45 -1.96 2.82 -7.83
C ASP A 45 -3.26 2.86 -7.03
N GLU A 46 -4.14 1.87 -7.20
CA GLU A 46 -5.38 1.79 -6.41
C GLU A 46 -5.08 1.60 -4.91
N ARG A 47 -4.02 0.86 -4.55
CA ARG A 47 -3.58 0.75 -3.14
C ARG A 47 -3.14 2.08 -2.57
N GLU A 48 -2.38 2.85 -3.34
CA GLU A 48 -1.91 4.17 -2.93
C GLU A 48 -3.08 5.15 -2.77
N GLU A 49 -4.03 5.13 -3.70
CA GLU A 49 -5.23 5.95 -3.62
C GLU A 49 -6.08 5.58 -2.38
N ILE A 50 -6.33 4.29 -2.14
CA ILE A 50 -7.06 3.84 -0.95
C ILE A 50 -6.36 4.31 0.34
N LYS A 51 -5.03 4.24 0.39
CA LYS A 51 -4.25 4.71 1.54
C LYS A 51 -4.40 6.23 1.72
N ALA A 52 -4.31 7.01 0.64
CA ALA A 52 -4.47 8.46 0.67
C ALA A 52 -5.87 8.87 1.11
N LEU A 53 -6.90 8.20 0.58
CA LEU A 53 -8.30 8.45 0.93
C LEU A 53 -8.57 8.12 2.40
N LYS A 54 -8.06 6.99 2.91
CA LYS A 54 -8.17 6.64 4.34
C LYS A 54 -7.51 7.69 5.24
N ALA A 55 -6.33 8.19 4.86
CA ALA A 55 -5.66 9.26 5.59
C ALA A 55 -6.48 10.57 5.58
N LYS A 56 -7.05 10.92 4.43
CA LYS A 56 -7.91 12.10 4.29
C LYS A 56 -9.18 11.99 5.12
N VAL A 57 -9.86 10.84 5.09
CA VAL A 57 -11.07 10.60 5.90
C VAL A 57 -10.75 10.77 7.38
N ARG A 58 -9.68 10.13 7.88
CA ARG A 58 -9.26 10.28 9.27
C ARG A 58 -9.02 11.74 9.64
N ARG A 59 -8.33 12.49 8.77
CA ARG A 59 -8.07 13.91 9.01
C ARG A 59 -9.37 14.72 9.10
N LEU A 60 -10.31 14.46 8.21
CA LEU A 60 -11.61 15.13 8.21
C LEU A 60 -12.44 14.78 9.44
N GLU A 61 -12.35 13.54 9.93
CA GLU A 61 -12.99 13.11 11.18
C GLU A 61 -12.39 13.85 12.38
N ASP A 62 -11.06 13.95 12.46
CA ASP A 62 -10.36 14.70 13.51
C ASP A 62 -10.74 16.19 13.50
N ASP A 63 -10.73 16.83 12.32
CA ASP A 63 -11.12 18.24 12.17
C ASP A 63 -12.60 18.45 12.56
N ASN A 64 -13.49 17.55 12.14
CA ASN A 64 -14.91 17.59 12.53
C ASN A 64 -15.10 17.41 14.05
N ALA A 65 -14.29 16.58 14.70
CA ALA A 65 -14.37 16.40 16.15
C ALA A 65 -14.03 17.71 16.89
N ILE A 66 -13.00 18.43 16.44
CA ILE A 66 -12.63 19.74 17.00
C ILE A 66 -13.77 20.74 16.79
N LEU A 67 -14.32 20.82 15.58
CA LEU A 67 -15.41 21.75 15.27
C LEU A 67 -16.66 21.48 16.11
N ARG A 68 -17.03 20.21 16.29
CA ARG A 68 -18.15 19.82 17.15
C ARG A 68 -17.90 20.16 18.61
N SER A 69 -16.67 19.95 19.10
CA SER A 69 -16.30 20.33 20.46
C SER A 69 -16.41 21.84 20.69
N ALA A 70 -15.90 22.64 19.74
CA ALA A 70 -16.02 24.09 19.78
C ALA A 70 -17.48 24.55 19.75
N ALA A 71 -18.29 23.99 18.85
CA ALA A 71 -19.71 24.32 18.74
C ALA A 71 -20.46 24.05 20.06
N THR A 72 -20.21 22.91 20.70
CA THR A 72 -20.80 22.56 22.01
C THR A 72 -20.34 23.54 23.10
N PHE A 73 -19.05 23.88 23.14
CA PHE A 73 -18.51 24.84 24.10
C PHE A 73 -19.20 26.20 23.98
N PHE A 74 -19.26 26.77 22.76
CA PHE A 74 -19.87 28.08 22.55
C PHE A 74 -21.38 28.08 22.75
N ALA A 75 -22.08 26.99 22.44
CA ALA A 75 -23.51 26.87 22.71
C ALA A 75 -23.82 26.95 24.22
N GLY A 76 -22.95 26.40 25.08
CA GLY A 76 -23.08 26.51 26.53
C GLY A 76 -22.72 27.89 27.08
N GLU A 77 -21.71 28.55 26.51
CA GLU A 77 -21.29 29.91 26.91
C GLU A 77 -22.32 30.98 26.51
N LEU A 78 -23.00 30.78 25.38
CA LEU A 78 -24.02 31.70 24.87
C LEU A 78 -25.43 31.43 25.42
N ASP A 79 -25.62 30.41 26.26
CA ASP A 79 -26.91 30.17 26.90
C ASP A 79 -27.19 31.31 27.91
N PRO A 80 -28.24 32.12 27.72
CA PRO A 80 -28.57 33.23 28.62
C PRO A 80 -28.92 32.78 30.05
N ARG A 81 -29.12 31.49 30.29
CA ARG A 81 -29.31 30.91 31.64
C ARG A 81 -28.00 30.65 32.38
N ASN A 82 -26.87 30.71 31.67
CA ASN A 82 -25.52 30.46 32.20
C ASN A 82 -24.78 31.76 32.56
N ARG A 83 -25.46 32.91 32.49
CA ARG A 83 -24.96 34.25 32.88
C ARG A 83 -25.51 34.66 34.24
#